data_AF-A0A523GUU4-F1
#
_entry.id   AF-A0A523GUU4-F1
#
_cell.length_a   1.000
_cell.length_b   1.000
_cell.length_c   1.000
_cell.angle_alpha   90.00
_cell.angle_beta   90.00
_cell.angle_gamma   90.00
#
_symmetry.space_group_name_H-M   'P 1'
#
loop_
_entity.id
_entity.type
_entity.pdbx_description
1 polymer ?
#
loop_
_entity_poly.entity_id
_entity_poly.type
_entity_poly.pdbx_seq_one_letter_code
_entity_poly.pdbx_strand_id
1 'polypeptide(L)' 'MEQKFETNALIDRLPPHLRQYIKPQNYEQYTSINQAVWRYVMRKNVDYLSRVAHESYVDGLKK' A
#
# COMPACT_ATOMS: atom_id res chain seq x y z
N MET A 1 -7.05 -5.65 -23.21
CA MET A 1 -7.27 -6.82 -22.33
C MET A 1 -7.07 -6.35 -20.90
N GLU A 2 -8.06 -6.51 -20.03
CA GLU A 2 -7.92 -6.20 -18.60
C GLU A 2 -6.73 -6.96 -18.04
N GLN A 3 -5.77 -6.24 -17.44
CA GLN A 3 -4.72 -6.89 -16.65
C GLN A 3 -5.40 -7.59 -15.47
N LYS A 4 -5.24 -8.91 -15.38
CA LYS A 4 -5.72 -9.69 -14.23
C LYS A 4 -4.89 -9.28 -13.01
N PHE A 5 -5.56 -8.98 -11.91
CA PHE A 5 -4.90 -8.81 -10.61
C PHE A 5 -4.65 -10.19 -9.99
N GLU A 6 -3.60 -10.29 -9.18
CA GLU A 6 -3.33 -11.48 -8.38
C GLU A 6 -4.33 -11.55 -7.22
N THR A 7 -5.05 -12.67 -7.09
CA THR A 7 -6.00 -12.87 -5.99
C THR A 7 -5.27 -13.29 -4.70
N ASN A 8 -5.92 -13.09 -3.56
CA ASN A 8 -5.50 -13.60 -2.27
C ASN A 8 -6.72 -13.83 -1.36
N ALA A 9 -6.50 -14.47 -0.22
CA ALA A 9 -7.59 -14.81 0.72
C ALA A 9 -8.40 -13.60 1.22
N LEU A 10 -7.85 -12.38 1.19
CA LEU A 10 -8.57 -11.16 1.55
C LEU A 10 -9.45 -10.69 0.40
N ILE A 11 -8.94 -10.72 -0.83
CA ILE A 11 -9.69 -10.36 -2.04
C ILE A 11 -10.87 -11.32 -2.24
N ASP A 12 -10.68 -12.60 -1.98
CA ASP A 12 -11.75 -13.60 -2.11
C ASP A 12 -12.92 -13.33 -1.15
N ARG A 13 -12.66 -12.70 0.00
CA ARG A 13 -13.67 -12.29 0.99
C ARG A 13 -14.37 -10.97 0.65
N LEU A 14 -13.92 -10.24 -0.37
CA LEU A 14 -14.54 -8.96 -0.74
C LEU A 14 -15.95 -9.19 -1.32
N PRO A 15 -16.94 -8.37 -0.88
CA PRO A 15 -18.25 -8.33 -1.48
C PRO A 15 -18.18 -8.16 -3.02
N PRO A 16 -19.06 -8.83 -3.80
CA PRO A 16 -19.00 -8.79 -5.26
C PRO A 16 -19.00 -7.38 -5.87
N HIS A 17 -19.76 -6.45 -5.27
CA HIS A 17 -19.88 -5.07 -5.75
C HIS A 17 -18.60 -4.25 -5.61
N LEU A 18 -17.62 -4.68 -4.78
CA LEU A 18 -16.32 -3.99 -4.64
C LEU A 18 -15.26 -4.52 -5.62
N ARG A 19 -15.46 -5.72 -6.18
CA ARG A 19 -14.45 -6.36 -7.05
C ARG A 19 -14.20 -5.58 -8.35
N GLN A 20 -15.20 -4.85 -8.83
CA GLN A 20 -15.08 -3.99 -10.02
C GLN A 20 -14.05 -2.86 -9.88
N TYR A 21 -13.66 -2.51 -8.65
CA TYR A 21 -12.68 -1.45 -8.38
C TYR A 21 -11.25 -1.98 -8.20
N ILE A 22 -11.04 -3.29 -8.28
CA ILE A 22 -9.70 -3.87 -8.13
C ILE A 22 -8.89 -3.57 -9.37
N LYS A 23 -7.76 -2.90 -9.18
CA LYS A 23 -6.81 -2.59 -10.24
C LYS A 23 -5.47 -3.29 -9.97
N PRO A 24 -4.88 -3.96 -10.98
CA PRO A 24 -3.55 -4.52 -10.84
C PRO A 24 -2.53 -3.41 -10.58
N GLN A 25 -1.58 -3.70 -9.70
CA GLN A 25 -0.50 -2.78 -9.36
C GLN A 25 0.65 -2.95 -10.34
N ASN A 26 0.76 -2.04 -11.31
CA ASN A 26 1.87 -2.03 -12.26
C ASN A 26 3.06 -1.24 -11.71
N TYR A 27 4.06 -1.93 -11.18
CA TYR A 27 5.23 -1.30 -10.57
C TYR A 27 6.16 -0.59 -11.56
N GLU A 28 6.14 -0.97 -12.84
CA GLU A 28 6.96 -0.34 -13.89
C GLU A 28 6.55 1.11 -14.16
N GLN A 29 5.33 1.49 -13.77
CA GLN A 29 4.83 2.86 -13.88
C GLN A 29 5.44 3.82 -12.84
N TYR A 30 6.09 3.30 -11.80
CA TYR A 30 6.73 4.14 -10.79
C TYR A 30 8.12 4.58 -11.24
N THR A 31 8.27 5.88 -11.53
CA THR A 31 9.57 6.47 -11.86
C THR A 31 10.52 6.48 -10.65
N SER A 32 11.81 6.71 -10.89
CA SER A 32 12.80 6.94 -9.83
C SER A 32 12.42 8.09 -8.90
N ILE A 33 11.75 9.12 -9.43
CA ILE A 33 11.21 10.25 -8.67
C ILE A 33 10.08 9.79 -7.75
N ASN A 34 9.12 9.00 -8.24
CA ASN A 34 8.02 8.46 -7.43
C ASN A 34 8.56 7.65 -6.23
N GLN A 35 9.58 6.82 -6.48
CA GLN A 35 10.25 6.05 -5.44
C GLN A 35 10.98 6.94 -4.43
N ALA A 36 11.63 8.03 -4.88
CA ALA A 36 12.28 8.99 -3.98
C ALA A 36 11.28 9.73 -3.10
N VAL A 37 10.14 10.16 -3.67
CA VAL A 37 9.05 10.79 -2.94
C VAL A 37 8.49 9.84 -1.89
N TRP A 38 8.23 8.58 -2.25
CA TRP A 38 7.77 7.56 -1.30
C TRP A 38 8.71 7.41 -0.10
N ARG A 39 10.02 7.23 -0.35
CA ARG A 39 11.03 7.13 0.72
C ARG A 39 11.04 8.37 1.61
N TYR A 40 10.95 9.56 1.01
CA TYR A 40 10.92 10.81 1.75
C TYR A 40 9.69 10.90 2.66
N VAL A 41 8.50 10.63 2.12
CA VAL A 41 7.24 10.65 2.87
C VAL A 41 7.27 9.63 3.99
N MET A 42 7.67 8.38 3.71
CA MET A 42 7.76 7.34 4.73
C MET A 42 8.72 7.72 5.87
N ARG A 43 9.88 8.30 5.56
CA ARG A 43 10.82 8.78 6.59
C ARG A 43 10.20 9.86 7.47
N LYS A 44 9.50 10.83 6.88
CA LYS A 44 8.82 11.91 7.63
C LYS A 44 7.67 11.36 8.48
N ASN A 45 6.90 10.42 7.94
CA ASN A 45 5.79 9.79 8.64
C ASN A 45 6.29 8.97 9.83
N VAL A 46 7.33 8.15 9.66
CA VAL A 46 7.89 7.34 10.75
C VAL A 46 8.48 8.23 11.86
N ASP A 47 9.21 9.30 11.52
CA ASP A 47 9.76 10.25 12.50
C ASP A 47 8.68 10.90 13.36
N TYR A 48 7.58 11.33 12.73
CA TYR A 48 6.49 12.01 13.44
C TYR A 48 5.54 11.04 14.15
N LEU A 49 5.01 10.06 13.41
CA LEU A 49 3.97 9.15 13.90
C LEU A 49 4.48 8.18 14.96
N SER A 50 5.79 7.89 15.02
CA SER A 50 6.35 7.13 16.14
C SER A 50 6.16 7.78 17.51
N ARG A 51 5.88 9.09 17.55
CA ARG A 51 5.68 9.85 18.79
C ARG A 51 4.21 10.06 19.15
N VAL A 52 3.34 10.12 18.14
CA VAL A 52 1.93 10.55 18.30
C VAL A 52 0.90 9.48 17.93
N ALA A 53 1.28 8.50 17.12
CA ALA A 53 0.38 7.42 16.75
C ALA A 53 0.43 6.31 17.81
N HIS A 54 -0.61 5.50 17.83
CA HIS A 54 -0.66 4.28 18.65
C HIS A 54 0.50 3.34 18.31
N GLU A 55 1.03 2.61 19.29
CA GLU A 55 2.20 1.71 19.16
C GLU A 55 2.05 0.69 18.01
N SER A 56 0.82 0.25 17.75
CA SER A 56 0.48 -0.67 16.66
C SER A 56 0.88 -0.16 15.27
N TYR A 57 1.05 1.16 15.08
CA TYR A 57 1.55 1.71 13.82
C TYR A 57 3.00 1.29 13.55
N VAL A 58 3.89 1.51 14.52
CA VAL A 58 5.32 1.20 14.36
C VAL A 58 5.53 -0.32 14.34
N ASP A 59 4.79 -1.06 15.16
CA ASP A 59 4.84 -2.52 15.16
C ASP A 59 4.31 -3.11 13.87
N GLY A 60 3.25 -2.52 13.31
CA GLY A 60 2.70 -2.92 12.01
C GLY A 60 3.67 -2.70 10.85
N LEU A 61 4.50 -1.65 10.89
CA LEU A 61 5.52 -1.39 9.87
C LEU A 61 6.72 -2.35 9.92
N LYS A 62 6.95 -3.05 11.03
CA LYS A 62 8.07 -3.98 11.22
C LYS A 62 7.73 -5.43 10.85
N LYS A 63 6.46 -5.74 10.62
CA LYS A 63 5.96 -7.08 10.26
C LYS A 63 5.92 -7.26 8.75
#